data_AF-A0A6H5GE61-F1
#
_entry.id   AF-A0A6H5GE61-F1
#
_cell.length_a   1.000
_cell.length_b   1.000
_cell.length_c   1.000
_cell.angle_alpha   90.00
_cell.angle_beta   90.00
_cell.angle_gamma   90.00
#
_symmetry.space_group_name_H-M   'P 1'
#
loop_
_entity.id
_entity.type
_entity.pdbx_description
1 polymer ?
#
loop_
_entity_poly.entity_id
_entity_poly.type
_entity_poly.pdbx_seq_one_letter_code
_entity_poly.pdbx_strand_id
1 'polypeptide(L)'
;MLEFHFTPPPEAPVFRPGQDEFDDPISFIRKIRPEAEKFGICRIIPPENWRPPFSLDLNNFVFNPRVQPLKELEATSRIRLMFFRNLSEFWAMQGVTLKLPIVEGNILDLFRLHELSEKNSSGAESVRWKKIAKEMGFSEIRSTATILKGHYSRLVVPWLILKDKYKDQRSL
;
A
#
# COMPACT_ATOMS: atom_id res chain seq x y z
N MET A 1 -5.01 9.10 -21.63
CA MET A 1 -4.92 8.06 -20.59
C MET A 1 -4.25 6.86 -21.24
N LEU A 2 -3.14 6.37 -20.69
CA LEU A 2 -2.57 5.09 -21.14
C LEU A 2 -3.54 3.99 -20.70
N GLU A 3 -4.04 3.22 -21.67
CA GLU A 3 -4.94 2.10 -21.43
C GLU A 3 -4.16 0.98 -20.73
N PHE A 4 -4.64 0.52 -19.58
CA PHE A 4 -3.98 -0.58 -18.86
C PHE A 4 -4.23 -1.89 -19.62
N HIS A 5 -3.15 -2.53 -20.08
CA HIS A 5 -3.19 -3.85 -20.68
C HIS A 5 -2.57 -4.86 -19.73
N PHE A 6 -3.35 -5.86 -19.29
CA PHE A 6 -2.84 -6.93 -18.45
C PHE A 6 -2.11 -7.96 -19.30
N THR A 7 -0.81 -8.13 -19.05
CA THR A 7 -0.02 -9.23 -19.60
C THR A 7 0.13 -10.32 -18.52
N PRO A 8 -0.42 -11.53 -18.74
CA PRO A 8 -0.26 -12.63 -17.78
C PRO A 8 1.22 -12.95 -17.55
N PRO A 9 1.65 -13.15 -16.29
CA PRO A 9 3.00 -13.61 -16.00
C PRO A 9 3.19 -15.08 -16.42
N PRO A 10 4.44 -15.53 -16.60
CA PRO A 10 4.73 -16.95 -16.77
C PRO A 10 4.24 -17.80 -15.59
N GLU A 11 3.85 -19.04 -15.88
CA GLU A 11 3.41 -20.00 -14.87
C GLU A 11 4.54 -20.45 -13.94
N ALA A 12 4.19 -20.77 -12.70
CA ALA A 12 5.12 -21.35 -11.72
C ALA A 12 5.38 -22.84 -12.02
N PRO A 13 6.55 -23.39 -11.60
CA PRO A 13 6.86 -24.80 -11.80
C PRO A 13 5.86 -25.72 -11.07
N VAL A 14 5.58 -26.86 -11.69
CA VAL A 14 4.62 -27.86 -11.19
C VAL A 14 5.34 -29.17 -10.91
N PHE A 15 5.20 -29.68 -9.68
CA PHE A 15 5.80 -30.94 -9.24
C PHE A 15 4.73 -31.99 -8.94
N ARG A 16 5.02 -33.25 -9.25
CA ARG A 16 4.12 -34.40 -9.08
C ARG A 16 4.89 -35.51 -8.34
N PRO A 17 4.94 -35.48 -7.00
CA PRO A 17 5.61 -36.51 -6.22
C PRO A 17 5.00 -37.89 -6.47
N GLY A 18 5.85 -38.91 -6.46
CA GLY A 18 5.40 -40.30 -6.28
C GLY A 18 4.83 -40.54 -4.88
N GLN A 19 4.28 -41.72 -4.61
CA GLN A 19 3.74 -42.05 -3.28
C GLN A 19 4.81 -41.94 -2.19
N ASP A 20 5.96 -42.58 -2.39
CA ASP A 20 7.07 -42.58 -1.42
C ASP A 20 7.60 -41.16 -1.15
N GLU A 21 7.60 -40.29 -2.17
CA GLU A 21 8.03 -38.90 -2.02
C GLU A 21 6.98 -38.05 -1.30
N PHE A 22 5.70 -38.37 -1.49
CA PHE A 22 4.59 -37.66 -0.86
C PHE A 22 4.46 -38.02 0.62
N ASP A 23 4.93 -39.20 1.02
CA ASP A 23 4.92 -39.67 2.42
C ASP A 23 5.87 -38.86 3.32
N ASP A 24 6.95 -38.27 2.77
CA ASP A 24 7.81 -37.28 3.46
C ASP A 24 7.83 -35.93 2.73
N PRO A 25 6.84 -35.05 3.00
CA PRO A 25 6.73 -33.74 2.36
C PRO A 25 7.96 -32.84 2.57
N ILE A 26 8.64 -32.94 3.71
CA ILE A 26 9.78 -32.07 4.04
C ILE A 26 10.98 -32.44 3.17
N SER A 27 11.24 -33.74 3.02
CA SER A 27 12.29 -34.23 2.14
C SER A 27 11.98 -33.90 0.67
N PHE A 28 10.73 -34.04 0.24
CA PHE A 28 10.33 -33.64 -1.11
C PHE A 28 10.49 -32.14 -1.37
N ILE A 29 10.09 -31.28 -0.42
CA ILE A 29 10.30 -29.82 -0.53
C ILE A 29 11.80 -29.49 -0.65
N ARG A 30 12.65 -30.15 0.14
CA ARG A 30 14.12 -29.99 0.05
C ARG A 30 14.65 -30.41 -1.31
N LYS A 31 14.12 -31.50 -1.89
CA LYS A 31 14.50 -31.98 -3.22
C LYS A 31 14.18 -30.96 -4.32
N ILE A 32 12.99 -30.36 -4.30
CA ILE A 32 12.55 -29.42 -5.34
C ILE A 32 13.06 -27.98 -5.13
N ARG A 33 13.53 -27.65 -3.92
CA ARG A 33 13.97 -26.30 -3.53
C ARG A 33 14.93 -25.64 -4.54
N PRO A 34 16.01 -26.29 -5.03
CA PRO A 34 16.96 -25.64 -5.94
C PRO A 34 16.34 -25.12 -7.24
N GLU A 35 15.20 -25.67 -7.66
CA GLU A 35 14.43 -25.24 -8.82
C GLU A 35 13.34 -24.24 -8.42
N ALA A 36 12.51 -24.57 -7.43
CA ALA A 36 11.36 -23.78 -7.01
C ALA A 36 11.73 -22.42 -6.41
N GLU A 37 12.86 -22.33 -5.69
CA GLU A 37 13.30 -21.11 -5.00
C GLU A 37 13.57 -19.96 -5.98
N LYS A 38 13.90 -20.26 -7.23
CA LYS A 38 14.09 -19.26 -8.30
C LYS A 38 12.81 -18.51 -8.66
N PHE A 39 11.64 -19.12 -8.43
CA PHE A 39 10.33 -18.56 -8.78
C PHE A 39 9.59 -17.99 -7.56
N GLY A 40 10.04 -18.28 -6.34
CA GLY A 40 9.38 -17.88 -5.09
C GLY A 40 8.10 -18.65 -4.73
N ILE A 41 7.45 -19.27 -5.72
CA ILE A 41 6.28 -20.14 -5.56
C ILE A 41 6.40 -21.37 -6.47
N CYS A 42 5.72 -22.46 -6.10
CA CYS A 42 5.52 -23.63 -6.95
C CYS A 42 4.17 -24.29 -6.67
N ARG A 43 3.71 -25.14 -7.59
CA ARG A 43 2.50 -25.96 -7.41
C ARG A 43 2.88 -27.42 -7.22
N ILE A 44 2.37 -28.06 -6.17
CA ILE A 44 2.52 -29.50 -5.95
C ILE A 44 1.16 -30.16 -6.20
N ILE A 45 1.14 -31.16 -7.09
CA ILE A 45 -0.05 -31.97 -7.35
C ILE A 45 0.15 -33.32 -6.67
N PRO A 46 -0.67 -33.68 -5.67
CA PRO A 46 -0.50 -34.93 -4.94
C PRO A 46 -0.78 -36.15 -5.84
N PRO A 47 -0.39 -37.37 -5.40
CA PRO A 47 -0.76 -38.63 -6.06
C PRO A 47 -2.28 -38.78 -6.26
N GLU A 48 -2.71 -39.43 -7.34
CA GLU A 48 -4.14 -39.50 -7.73
C GLU A 48 -5.05 -40.20 -6.72
N ASN A 49 -4.48 -41.14 -5.97
CA ASN A 49 -5.13 -41.88 -4.88
C ASN A 49 -5.26 -41.05 -3.59
N TRP A 50 -4.55 -39.92 -3.47
CA TRP A 50 -4.67 -39.05 -2.32
C TRP A 50 -5.88 -38.12 -2.46
N ARG A 51 -6.99 -38.52 -1.84
CA ARG A 51 -8.27 -37.80 -1.87
C ARG A 51 -8.85 -37.71 -0.46
N PRO A 52 -8.33 -36.81 0.40
CA PRO A 52 -8.84 -36.67 1.76
C PRO A 52 -10.31 -36.21 1.73
N PRO A 53 -11.16 -36.75 2.63
CA PRO A 53 -12.53 -36.28 2.75
C PRO A 53 -12.56 -34.85 3.30
N PHE A 54 -13.51 -34.06 2.84
CA PHE A 54 -13.77 -32.73 3.40
C PHE A 54 -14.50 -32.89 4.74
N SER A 55 -13.88 -32.43 5.84
CA SER A 55 -14.37 -32.70 7.19
C SER A 55 -15.38 -31.68 7.73
N LEU A 56 -15.62 -30.57 7.02
CA LEU A 56 -16.53 -29.51 7.46
C LEU A 56 -17.95 -29.76 6.95
N ASP A 57 -18.93 -29.62 7.85
CA ASP A 57 -20.35 -29.64 7.49
C ASP A 57 -20.75 -28.28 6.89
N LEU A 58 -20.94 -28.27 5.58
CA LEU A 58 -21.31 -27.08 4.82
C LEU A 58 -22.70 -26.53 5.20
N ASN A 59 -23.60 -27.36 5.74
CA ASN A 59 -24.95 -26.92 6.12
C ASN A 59 -24.93 -26.06 7.39
N ASN A 60 -23.93 -26.24 8.24
CA ASN A 60 -23.80 -25.58 9.53
C ASN A 60 -22.61 -24.61 9.58
N PHE A 61 -21.91 -24.39 8.46
CA PHE A 61 -20.75 -23.51 8.41
C PHE A 61 -21.16 -22.05 8.23
N VAL A 62 -20.95 -21.23 9.26
CA VAL A 62 -21.19 -19.79 9.25
C VAL A 62 -19.87 -19.06 9.49
N PHE A 63 -19.59 -18.04 8.68
CA PHE A 63 -18.48 -17.14 8.87
C PHE A 63 -18.88 -15.70 8.51
N ASN A 64 -18.22 -14.72 9.12
CA ASN A 64 -18.41 -13.31 8.77
C ASN A 64 -17.55 -12.94 7.55
N PRO A 65 -18.15 -12.65 6.39
CA PRO A 65 -17.38 -12.27 5.21
C PRO A 65 -16.76 -10.88 5.37
N ARG A 66 -15.64 -10.64 4.67
CA ARG A 66 -15.02 -9.32 4.55
C ARG A 66 -15.25 -8.78 3.14
N VAL A 67 -15.81 -7.57 3.04
CA VAL A 67 -15.96 -6.85 1.77
C VAL A 67 -14.60 -6.28 1.34
N GLN A 68 -14.21 -6.50 0.10
CA GLN A 68 -12.99 -5.95 -0.49
C GLN A 68 -13.33 -5.10 -1.73
N PRO A 69 -13.41 -3.76 -1.61
CA PRO A 69 -13.65 -2.89 -2.75
C PRO A 69 -12.42 -2.83 -3.65
N LEU A 70 -12.50 -3.37 -4.88
CA LEU A 70 -11.34 -3.50 -5.78
C LEU A 70 -10.69 -2.14 -6.12
N LYS A 71 -11.50 -1.07 -6.21
CA LYS A 71 -11.04 0.31 -6.42
C LYS A 71 -10.14 0.86 -5.29
N GLU A 72 -10.20 0.26 -4.11
CA GLU A 72 -9.45 0.66 -2.91
C GLU A 72 -8.32 -0.34 -2.58
N LEU A 73 -8.16 -1.40 -3.38
CA LEU A 73 -7.26 -2.52 -3.09
C LEU A 73 -5.80 -2.24 -3.47
N GLU A 74 -5.55 -1.20 -4.27
CA GLU A 74 -4.19 -0.80 -4.63
C GLU A 74 -3.41 -0.38 -3.37
N ALA A 75 -2.19 -0.88 -3.17
CA ALA A 75 -1.38 -0.58 -2.00
C ALA A 75 -1.17 0.94 -1.80
N THR A 76 -1.07 1.69 -2.90
CA THR A 76 -1.01 3.16 -2.94
C THR A 76 -2.28 3.79 -2.38
N SER A 77 -3.46 3.25 -2.73
CA SER A 77 -4.76 3.68 -2.22
C SER A 77 -4.92 3.40 -0.72
N ARG A 78 -4.44 2.26 -0.22
CA ARG A 78 -4.46 1.96 1.22
C ARG A 78 -3.57 2.90 2.03
N ILE A 79 -2.36 3.19 1.56
CA ILE A 79 -1.44 4.14 2.22
C ILE A 79 -2.05 5.54 2.23
N ARG A 80 -2.66 5.97 1.11
CA ARG A 80 -3.38 7.24 1.01
C ARG A 80 -4.55 7.33 1.99
N LEU A 81 -5.37 6.29 2.07
CA LEU A 81 -6.49 6.22 3.02
C LEU A 81 -6.00 6.29 4.48
N MET A 82 -4.95 5.55 4.82
CA MET A 82 -4.35 5.60 6.16
C MET A 82 -3.78 6.98 6.47
N PHE A 83 -3.16 7.67 5.50
CA PHE A 83 -2.69 9.04 5.67
C PHE A 83 -3.83 9.99 6.04
N PHE A 84 -4.92 10.01 5.25
CA PHE A 84 -6.04 10.91 5.51
C PHE A 84 -6.78 10.56 6.81
N ARG A 85 -6.93 9.26 7.11
CA ARG A 85 -7.52 8.81 8.37
C ARG A 85 -6.74 9.32 9.57
N ASN A 86 -5.44 9.06 9.62
CA ASN A 86 -4.58 9.47 10.74
C ASN A 86 -4.51 10.99 10.88
N LEU A 87 -4.46 11.71 9.76
CA LEU A 87 -4.46 13.16 9.76
C LEU A 87 -5.78 13.73 10.29
N SER A 88 -6.91 13.13 9.90
CA SER A 88 -8.24 13.52 10.37
C SER A 88 -8.41 13.23 11.86
N GLU A 89 -7.97 12.07 12.33
CA GLU A 89 -7.97 11.70 13.76
C GLU A 89 -7.11 12.68 14.59
N PHE A 90 -5.93 13.07 14.08
CA PHE A 90 -5.08 14.07 14.73
C PHE A 90 -5.82 15.41 14.94
N TRP A 91 -6.44 15.95 13.89
CA TRP A 91 -7.17 17.21 14.02
C TRP A 91 -8.43 17.08 14.87
N ALA A 92 -9.14 15.94 14.78
CA ALA A 92 -10.30 15.66 15.61
C ALA A 92 -9.96 15.64 17.10
N MET A 93 -8.80 15.07 17.48
CA MET A 93 -8.30 15.12 18.86
C MET A 93 -8.02 16.55 19.35
N GLN A 94 -7.71 17.48 18.44
CA GLN A 94 -7.54 18.91 18.73
C GLN A 94 -8.87 19.70 18.68
N GLY A 95 -10.01 19.01 18.52
CA GLY A 95 -11.32 19.64 18.39
C GLY A 95 -11.60 20.27 17.03
N VAL A 96 -10.81 19.96 16.00
CA VAL A 96 -10.92 20.54 14.65
C VAL A 96 -11.32 19.46 13.65
N THR A 97 -12.41 19.66 12.92
CA THR A 97 -12.73 18.82 11.76
C THR A 97 -11.88 19.24 10.57
N LEU A 98 -11.00 18.35 10.10
CA LEU A 98 -10.16 18.60 8.93
C LEU A 98 -11.03 18.80 7.68
N LYS A 99 -10.93 19.99 7.06
CA LYS A 99 -11.49 20.29 5.74
C LYS A 99 -10.35 20.47 4.75
N LEU A 100 -10.43 19.77 3.62
CA LEU A 100 -9.41 19.86 2.57
C LEU A 100 -9.54 21.22 1.84
N PRO A 101 -8.45 21.97 1.68
CA PRO A 101 -8.49 23.25 1.00
C PRO A 101 -8.68 23.07 -0.52
N ILE A 102 -9.25 24.08 -1.17
CA ILE A 102 -9.41 24.14 -2.62
C ILE A 102 -8.37 25.12 -3.16
N VAL A 103 -7.60 24.70 -4.16
CA VAL A 103 -6.59 25.51 -4.85
C VAL A 103 -6.91 25.46 -6.34
N GLU A 104 -7.07 26.63 -6.98
CA GLU A 104 -7.39 26.74 -8.41
C GLU A 104 -8.62 25.90 -8.82
N GLY A 105 -9.64 25.83 -7.95
CA GLY A 105 -10.88 25.08 -8.18
C GLY A 105 -10.80 23.57 -7.91
N ASN A 106 -9.62 23.03 -7.56
CA ASN A 106 -9.43 21.61 -7.27
C ASN A 106 -9.18 21.37 -5.77
N ILE A 107 -9.70 20.27 -5.24
CA ILE A 107 -9.41 19.84 -3.87
C ILE A 107 -7.93 19.47 -3.78
N LEU A 108 -7.23 20.01 -2.78
CA LEU A 108 -5.81 19.75 -2.59
C LEU A 108 -5.59 18.35 -1.98
N ASP A 109 -5.00 17.45 -2.76
CA ASP A 109 -4.54 16.14 -2.27
C ASP A 109 -3.31 16.31 -1.36
N LEU A 110 -3.54 16.33 -0.05
CA LEU A 110 -2.50 16.47 0.97
C LEU A 110 -1.54 15.28 1.01
N PHE A 111 -1.98 14.07 0.64
CA PHE A 111 -1.11 12.90 0.58
C PHE A 111 -0.10 13.06 -0.56
N ARG A 112 -0.59 13.43 -1.75
CA ARG A 112 0.30 13.67 -2.90
C ARG A 112 1.24 14.85 -2.65
N LEU A 113 0.74 15.92 -2.03
CA LEU A 113 1.55 17.08 -1.63
C LEU A 113 2.70 16.67 -0.70
N HIS A 114 2.43 15.81 0.29
CA HIS A 114 3.43 15.28 1.20
C HIS A 114 4.47 14.43 0.47
N GLU A 115 4.05 13.46 -0.36
CA GLU A 115 4.99 12.64 -1.14
C GLU A 115 5.93 13.50 -1.99
N LEU A 116 5.39 14.52 -2.66
CA LEU A 116 6.18 15.41 -3.52
C LEU A 116 7.11 16.31 -2.70
N SER A 117 6.68 16.75 -1.51
CA SER A 117 7.52 17.50 -0.59
C SER A 117 8.73 16.68 -0.13
N GLU A 118 8.52 15.43 0.30
CA GLU A 118 9.60 14.53 0.75
C GLU A 118 10.55 14.15 -0.40
N LYS A 119 10.01 13.91 -1.61
CA LYS A 119 10.84 13.62 -2.79
C LYS A 119 11.70 14.81 -3.23
N ASN A 120 11.20 16.03 -3.03
CA ASN A 120 11.92 17.26 -3.40
C ASN A 120 12.70 17.88 -2.23
N SER A 121 12.65 17.31 -1.02
CA SER A 121 13.47 17.74 0.12
C SER A 121 14.85 17.06 0.05
N SER A 122 15.71 17.54 -0.83
CA SER A 122 17.10 17.08 -0.91
C SER A 122 17.97 17.83 0.12
N GLY A 123 17.98 17.35 1.37
CA GLY A 123 19.06 17.47 2.38
C GLY A 123 19.54 18.85 2.87
N ALA A 124 19.38 19.93 2.10
CA ALA A 124 19.83 21.29 2.45
C ALA A 124 19.16 22.40 1.61
N GLU A 125 18.54 22.09 0.47
CA GLU A 125 17.82 23.09 -0.34
C GLU A 125 16.34 23.19 0.05
N SER A 126 15.83 24.42 0.12
CA SER A 126 14.42 24.70 0.38
C SER A 126 13.53 23.99 -0.65
N VAL A 127 12.53 23.25 -0.16
CA VAL A 127 11.51 22.56 -0.98
C VAL A 127 11.06 23.44 -2.17
N ARG A 128 11.19 22.92 -3.39
CA ARG A 128 10.89 23.66 -4.63
C ARG A 128 9.38 23.66 -4.95
N TRP A 129 8.61 24.46 -4.20
CA TRP A 129 7.14 24.51 -4.28
C TRP A 129 6.57 24.82 -5.66
N LYS A 130 7.28 25.58 -6.52
CA LYS A 130 6.85 25.80 -7.91
C LYS A 130 6.84 24.51 -8.74
N LYS A 131 7.87 23.69 -8.58
CA LYS A 131 7.96 22.38 -9.24
C LYS A 131 6.86 21.44 -8.74
N ILE A 132 6.59 21.46 -7.43
CA ILE A 132 5.48 20.71 -6.82
C ILE A 132 4.13 21.17 -7.40
N ALA A 133 3.90 22.48 -7.53
CA ALA A 133 2.68 23.01 -8.14
C ALA A 133 2.47 22.44 -9.55
N LYS A 134 3.52 22.47 -10.38
CA LYS A 134 3.50 21.91 -11.74
C LYS A 134 3.19 20.40 -11.74
N GLU A 135 3.84 19.62 -10.88
CA GLU A 135 3.63 18.17 -10.77
C GLU A 135 2.24 17.80 -10.23
N MET A 136 1.61 18.69 -9.46
CA MET A 136 0.23 18.56 -9.00
C MET A 136 -0.81 19.06 -10.01
N GLY A 137 -0.38 19.62 -11.14
CA GLY A 137 -1.26 20.16 -12.17
C GLY A 137 -1.76 21.58 -11.91
N PHE A 138 -1.15 22.32 -10.97
CA PHE A 138 -1.44 23.72 -10.70
C PHE A 138 -0.52 24.67 -11.48
N SER A 139 -0.87 25.95 -11.50
CA SER A 139 -0.04 26.97 -12.14
C SER A 139 1.35 27.12 -11.47
N GLU A 140 2.41 27.24 -12.27
CA GLU A 140 3.81 27.36 -11.81
C GLU A 140 4.14 28.80 -11.33
N ILE A 141 3.21 29.43 -10.61
CA ILE A 141 3.29 30.83 -10.17
C ILE A 141 3.75 30.88 -8.71
N ARG A 142 4.43 31.97 -8.33
CA ARG A 142 4.92 32.18 -6.96
C ARG A 142 3.78 32.18 -5.92
N SER A 143 2.62 32.76 -6.25
CA SER A 143 1.44 32.78 -5.37
C SER A 143 0.95 31.37 -5.03
N THR A 144 0.75 30.53 -6.04
CA THR A 144 0.31 29.14 -5.88
C THR A 144 1.31 28.33 -5.06
N ALA A 145 2.61 28.48 -5.35
CA ALA A 145 3.67 27.86 -4.56
C ALA A 145 3.62 28.26 -3.07
N THR A 146 3.38 29.54 -2.77
CA THR A 146 3.24 30.03 -1.39
C THR A 146 1.96 29.49 -0.71
N ILE A 147 0.84 29.40 -1.45
CA ILE A 147 -0.41 28.82 -0.96
C ILE A 147 -0.22 27.34 -0.58
N LEU A 148 0.41 26.56 -1.47
CA LEU A 148 0.69 25.14 -1.23
C LEU A 148 1.58 24.96 0.01
N LYS A 149 2.67 25.74 0.12
CA LYS A 149 3.55 25.74 1.30
C LYS A 149 2.78 26.08 2.58
N GLY A 150 1.92 27.10 2.53
CA GLY A 150 1.09 27.52 3.65
C GLY A 150 0.13 26.42 4.11
N HIS A 151 -0.57 25.76 3.17
CA HIS A 151 -1.44 24.64 3.48
C HIS A 151 -0.68 23.45 4.05
N TYR A 152 0.47 23.08 3.47
CA TYR A 152 1.30 22.00 3.98
C TYR A 152 1.78 22.26 5.40
N SER A 153 2.30 23.47 5.64
CA SER A 153 2.86 23.87 6.93
C SER A 153 1.80 23.93 8.03
N ARG A 154 0.56 24.31 7.68
CA ARG A 154 -0.55 24.40 8.63
C ARG A 154 -1.24 23.07 8.89
N LEU A 155 -1.45 22.27 7.85
CA LEU A 155 -2.33 21.10 7.91
C LEU A 155 -1.59 19.78 8.12
N VAL A 156 -0.36 19.65 7.59
CA VAL A 156 0.37 18.36 7.55
C VAL A 156 1.55 18.36 8.52
N VAL A 157 2.36 19.43 8.54
CA VAL A 157 3.58 19.49 9.37
C VAL A 157 3.35 19.26 10.88
N PRO A 158 2.30 19.80 11.53
CA PRO A 158 2.08 19.56 12.96
C PRO A 158 1.90 18.07 13.30
N TRP A 159 1.17 17.35 12.44
CA TRP A 159 0.99 15.91 12.58
C TRP A 159 2.28 15.14 12.32
N LEU A 160 3.09 15.53 11.34
CA LEU A 160 4.39 14.90 11.07
C LEU A 160 5.34 15.03 12.26
N ILE A 161 5.43 16.22 12.86
CA ILE A 161 6.26 16.46 14.06
C ILE A 161 5.83 15.56 15.21
N LEU A 162 4.51 15.45 15.45
CA LEU A 162 3.97 14.57 16.49
C LEU A 162 4.32 13.10 16.20
N LYS A 163 4.10 12.67 14.96
CA LYS A 163 4.36 11.29 14.50
C LYS A 163 5.83 10.91 14.67
N ASP A 164 6.75 11.83 14.42
CA ASP A 164 8.19 11.62 14.58
C ASP A 164 8.57 11.43 16.05
N LYS A 165 8.08 12.32 16.94
CA LYS A 165 8.29 12.19 18.39
C LYS A 165 7.84 10.84 18.97
N TYR A 166 6.73 10.28 18.49
CA TYR A 166 6.23 8.99 18.96
C TYR A 166 6.85 7.77 18.25
N LYS A 167 7.55 7.96 17.13
CA LYS A 167 8.35 6.89 16.52
C LYS A 167 9.57 6.57 17.37
N ASP A 168 10.24 7.60 17.88
CA ASP A 168 11.44 7.43 18.69
C ASP A 168 11.14 6.76 20.05
N GLN A 169 9.95 6.99 20.61
CA GLN A 169 9.52 6.38 21.89
C GLN A 169 9.15 4.89 21.80
N ARG A 170 8.88 4.34 20.61
CA ARG A 170 8.57 2.91 20.41
C ARG A 170 9.80 2.06 20.07
N SER A 171 10.98 2.69 19.99
CA SER A 171 12.26 2.04 19.65
C SER A 171 13.11 1.72 20.89
N LEU A 172 12.52 1.82 22.09
CA LEU A 172 13.02 1.39 23.39
C LEU A 172 12.09 0.30 23.94
#